data_AF-A0A0J7MRF6-F1
#
_entry.id   AF-A0A0J7MRF6-F1
#
_cell.length_a   1.000
_cell.length_b   1.000
_cell.length_c   1.000
_cell.angle_alpha   90.00
_cell.angle_beta   90.00
_cell.angle_gamma   90.00
#
_symmetry.space_group_name_H-M   'P 1'
#
loop_
_entity.id
_entity.type
_entity.pdbx_description
1 polymer ?
#
loop_
_entity_poly.entity_id
_entity_poly.type
_entity_poly.pdbx_seq_one_letter_code
_entity_poly.pdbx_strand_id
1 'polypeptide(L)'
;MDVVRLIEELKDNFGVSLQNKDVFMAPAFKEFATTVVLAARGNVAAKEIKYDAVVLQANNMTLRFPKQLFIDGKFVNGHDKPVDTINPHDESVICSVESASVEDVDRAVKAAKKAYEQGEWGKISARERGTLLFK
;
A
#
# COMPACT_ATOMS: atom_id res chain seq x y z
N MET A 1 18.35 -8.56 -28.58
CA MET A 1 18.84 -7.81 -27.41
C MET A 1 18.51 -8.68 -26.21
N ASP A 2 19.51 -9.12 -25.45
CA ASP A 2 19.31 -9.98 -24.28
C ASP A 2 18.77 -9.14 -23.10
N VAL A 3 17.87 -9.71 -22.31
CA VAL A 3 17.31 -9.08 -21.10
C VAL A 3 18.43 -8.71 -20.12
N VAL A 4 19.47 -9.54 -20.02
CA VAL A 4 20.63 -9.27 -19.15
C VAL A 4 21.36 -8.02 -19.61
N ARG A 5 21.64 -7.92 -20.92
CA ARG A 5 22.32 -6.77 -21.51
C ARG A 5 21.48 -5.49 -21.40
N LEU A 6 20.16 -5.59 -21.54
CA LEU A 6 19.24 -4.46 -21.35
C LEU A 6 19.30 -3.93 -19.91
N ILE A 7 19.36 -4.81 -18.92
CA ILE A 7 19.46 -4.42 -17.50
C ILE A 7 20.81 -3.77 -17.21
N GLU A 8 21.90 -4.29 -17.76
CA GLU A 8 23.24 -3.69 -17.64
C GLU A 8 23.29 -2.30 -18.28
N GLU A 9 22.78 -2.14 -19.50
CA GLU A 9 22.72 -0.84 -20.18
C GLU A 9 21.86 0.18 -19.41
N LEU A 10 20.79 -0.26 -18.75
CA LEU A 10 19.97 0.61 -17.90
C LEU A 10 20.68 1.02 -16.60
N LYS A 11 21.45 0.09 -16.01
CA LYS A 11 22.26 0.38 -14.83
C LYS A 11 23.35 1.38 -15.15
N ASP A 12 24.02 1.23 -16.28
CA ASP A 12 25.15 2.08 -16.68
C ASP A 12 24.69 3.47 -17.13
N ASN A 13 23.62 3.56 -17.91
CA ASN A 13 23.15 4.84 -18.46
C ASN A 13 22.24 5.63 -17.51
N PHE A 14 21.44 4.94 -16.69
CA PHE A 14 20.42 5.58 -15.86
C PHE A 14 20.59 5.33 -14.35
N GLY A 15 21.57 4.53 -13.92
CA GLY A 15 21.78 4.20 -12.50
C GLY A 15 20.66 3.36 -11.89
N VAL A 16 19.80 2.74 -12.72
CA VAL A 16 18.62 1.99 -12.28
C VAL A 16 18.92 0.50 -12.24
N SER A 17 18.68 -0.14 -11.10
CA SER A 17 18.79 -1.60 -10.97
C SER A 17 17.41 -2.26 -11.10
N LEU A 18 17.22 -3.10 -12.13
CA LEU A 18 16.02 -3.92 -12.32
C LEU A 18 16.37 -5.41 -12.23
N GLN A 19 15.41 -6.23 -11.80
CA GLN A 19 15.53 -7.69 -11.84
C GLN A 19 14.95 -8.22 -13.16
N ASN A 20 15.41 -9.38 -13.62
CA ASN A 20 14.89 -10.02 -14.85
C ASN A 20 13.36 -10.14 -14.86
N LYS A 21 12.76 -10.47 -13.71
CA LYS A 21 11.31 -10.57 -13.57
C LYS A 21 10.58 -9.25 -13.90
N ASP A 22 11.19 -8.10 -13.62
CA ASP A 22 10.57 -6.79 -13.82
C ASP A 22 10.48 -6.45 -15.32
N VAL A 23 11.42 -6.98 -16.12
CA VAL A 23 11.41 -6.90 -17.59
C VAL A 23 10.38 -7.87 -18.16
N PHE A 24 10.33 -9.11 -17.67
CA PHE A 24 9.39 -10.12 -18.16
C PHE A 24 7.92 -9.81 -17.84
N MET A 25 7.65 -9.15 -16.71
CA MET A 25 6.30 -8.76 -16.31
C MET A 25 5.80 -7.49 -17.03
N ALA A 26 6.63 -6.83 -17.82
CA ALA A 26 6.29 -5.64 -18.59
C ALA A 26 6.57 -5.85 -20.10
N PRO A 27 5.83 -6.76 -20.76
CA PRO A 27 6.14 -7.17 -22.14
C PRO A 27 5.93 -6.05 -23.16
N ALA A 28 5.12 -5.03 -22.84
CA ALA A 28 4.96 -3.86 -23.69
C ALA A 28 6.00 -2.78 -23.36
N PHE A 29 6.60 -2.17 -24.41
CA PHE A 29 7.62 -1.12 -24.25
C PHE A 29 7.16 0.04 -23.36
N LYS A 30 5.88 0.42 -23.44
CA LYS A 30 5.30 1.48 -22.61
C LYS A 30 5.28 1.12 -21.12
N GLU A 31 4.93 -0.13 -20.80
CA GLU A 31 4.93 -0.65 -19.43
C GLU A 31 6.36 -0.73 -18.91
N PHE A 32 7.28 -1.25 -19.72
CA PHE A 32 8.70 -1.32 -19.39
C PHE A 32 9.30 0.06 -19.11
N ALA A 33 9.09 1.03 -20.00
CA ALA A 33 9.55 2.41 -19.80
C ALA A 33 8.96 3.03 -18.53
N THR A 34 7.70 2.72 -18.21
CA THR A 34 7.07 3.16 -16.96
C THR A 34 7.74 2.51 -15.74
N THR A 35 8.05 1.20 -15.79
CA THR A 35 8.78 0.48 -14.74
C THR A 35 10.18 1.06 -14.51
N VAL A 36 10.92 1.36 -15.58
CA VAL A 36 12.25 2.00 -15.51
C VAL A 36 12.14 3.40 -14.88
N VAL A 37 11.17 4.21 -15.30
CA VAL A 37 10.94 5.56 -14.77
C VAL A 37 10.54 5.52 -13.30
N LEU A 38 9.68 4.58 -12.90
CA LEU A 38 9.30 4.38 -11.50
C LEU A 38 10.49 3.95 -10.65
N ALA A 39 11.35 3.09 -11.21
CA ALA A 39 12.56 2.64 -10.54
C ALA A 39 13.61 3.75 -10.39
N ALA A 40 13.80 4.57 -11.42
CA ALA A 40 14.65 5.76 -11.37
C ALA A 40 14.17 6.79 -10.33
N ARG A 41 12.86 6.90 -10.12
CA ARG A 41 12.24 7.79 -9.12
C ARG A 41 12.34 7.26 -7.67
N GLY A 42 13.01 6.13 -7.45
CA GLY A 42 13.12 5.49 -6.14
C GLY A 42 11.82 4.85 -5.65
N ASN A 43 10.81 4.73 -6.51
CA ASN A 43 9.50 4.16 -6.16
C ASN A 43 9.46 2.65 -6.48
N VAL A 44 10.56 1.96 -6.19
CA VAL A 44 10.64 0.49 -6.22
C VAL A 44 10.21 -0.03 -4.86
N ALA A 45 8.91 -0.03 -4.65
CA ALA A 45 8.18 -1.02 -3.87
C ALA A 45 6.79 -0.44 -3.66
N ALA A 46 5.75 -1.19 -4.05
CA ALA A 46 4.52 -1.11 -3.28
C ALA A 46 4.95 -1.25 -1.81
N LYS A 47 4.84 -0.16 -1.04
CA LYS A 47 5.30 -0.12 0.34
C LYS A 47 4.63 -1.30 1.04
N GLU A 48 5.40 -2.30 1.44
CA GLU A 48 4.84 -3.53 1.99
C GLU A 48 4.16 -3.17 3.30
N ILE A 49 2.83 -3.01 3.27
CA ILE A 49 2.07 -2.61 4.44
C ILE A 49 1.94 -3.85 5.31
N LYS A 50 2.74 -3.90 6.39
CA LYS A 50 2.66 -4.97 7.38
C LYS A 50 1.45 -4.72 8.29
N TYR A 51 0.66 -5.77 8.48
CA TYR A 51 -0.50 -5.77 9.39
C TYR A 51 -0.70 -7.15 10.00
N ASP A 52 -1.33 -7.18 11.16
CA ASP A 52 -1.81 -8.43 11.77
C ASP A 52 -3.08 -8.88 11.03
N ALA A 53 -2.96 -9.97 10.28
CA ALA A 53 -4.01 -10.45 9.38
C ALA A 53 -4.90 -11.48 10.08
N VAL A 54 -6.20 -11.23 10.10
CA VAL A 54 -7.21 -12.24 10.42
C VAL A 54 -7.44 -13.07 9.17
N VAL A 55 -7.37 -14.40 9.31
CA VAL A 55 -7.59 -15.35 8.21
C VAL A 55 -8.92 -16.05 8.43
N LEU A 56 -9.82 -15.95 7.45
CA LEU A 56 -11.15 -16.56 7.49
C LEU A 56 -11.43 -17.32 6.19
N GLN A 57 -12.01 -18.52 6.27
CA GLN A 57 -12.50 -19.23 5.10
C GLN A 57 -13.98 -18.94 4.91
N ALA A 58 -14.34 -18.26 3.83
CA ALA A 58 -15.73 -17.95 3.50
C ALA A 58 -15.90 -17.86 1.98
N ASN A 59 -17.08 -18.24 1.47
CA ASN A 59 -17.39 -18.18 0.04
C ASN A 59 -16.34 -18.87 -0.87
N ASN A 60 -15.83 -20.05 -0.45
CA ASN A 60 -14.75 -20.78 -1.13
C ASN A 60 -13.46 -19.96 -1.32
N MET A 61 -13.25 -18.94 -0.50
CA MET A 61 -12.09 -18.05 -0.53
C MET A 61 -11.42 -17.98 0.84
N THR A 62 -10.10 -17.84 0.85
CA THR A 62 -9.34 -17.48 2.04
C THR A 62 -9.27 -15.96 2.13
N LEU A 63 -10.12 -15.38 2.96
CA LEU A 63 -10.12 -13.97 3.26
C LEU A 63 -8.98 -13.64 4.22
N ARG A 64 -8.26 -12.56 3.93
CA ARG A 64 -7.23 -11.98 4.80
C ARG A 64 -7.50 -10.50 4.95
N PHE A 65 -7.76 -10.05 6.17
CA PHE A 65 -8.09 -8.65 6.42
C PHE A 65 -7.44 -8.15 7.72
N PRO A 66 -7.10 -6.85 7.79
CA PRO A 66 -6.54 -6.24 8.98
C PRO A 66 -7.62 -6.01 10.05
N LYS A 67 -7.23 -6.07 11.33
CA LYS A 67 -8.08 -5.71 12.49
C LYS A 67 -7.61 -4.44 13.22
N GLN A 68 -6.51 -3.85 12.78
CA GLN A 68 -5.83 -2.73 13.43
C GLN A 68 -6.30 -1.37 12.88
N LEU A 69 -6.07 -0.29 13.62
CA LEU A 69 -6.30 1.08 13.14
C LEU A 69 -5.30 1.41 12.04
N PHE A 70 -5.72 2.15 11.00
CA PHE A 70 -4.82 2.60 9.93
C PHE A 70 -4.54 4.10 10.04
N ILE A 71 -3.39 4.46 10.60
CA ILE A 71 -3.01 5.85 10.90
C ILE A 71 -1.62 6.13 10.29
N ASP A 72 -1.50 7.27 9.58
CA ASP A 72 -0.24 7.71 8.94
C ASP A 72 0.39 6.66 8.01
N GLY A 73 -0.46 5.92 7.28
CA GLY A 73 -0.03 4.90 6.32
C GLY A 73 0.45 3.59 6.95
N LYS A 74 0.15 3.34 8.23
CA LYS A 74 0.54 2.13 8.97
C LYS A 74 -0.61 1.56 9.78
N PHE A 75 -0.60 0.25 9.96
CA PHE A 75 -1.49 -0.40 10.92
C PHE A 75 -0.91 -0.32 12.34
N VAL A 76 -1.72 0.13 13.28
CA VAL A 76 -1.36 0.34 14.69
C VAL A 76 -2.45 -0.20 15.61
N ASN A 77 -2.06 -0.69 16.78
CA ASN A 77 -3.03 -1.08 17.81
C ASN A 77 -3.71 0.16 18.38
N GLY A 78 -4.96 0.00 18.80
CA GLY A 78 -5.70 1.03 19.51
C GLY A 78 -5.27 1.12 20.97
N HIS A 79 -5.62 2.23 21.62
CA HIS A 79 -5.39 2.40 23.07
C HIS A 79 -6.63 2.08 23.91
N ASP A 80 -7.78 1.85 23.28
CA ASP A 80 -9.01 1.45 23.98
C ASP A 80 -9.24 -0.07 23.86
N LYS A 81 -10.20 -0.60 24.62
CA LYS A 81 -10.55 -2.02 24.60
C LYS A 81 -11.02 -2.43 23.19
N PRO A 82 -10.45 -3.50 22.61
CA PRO A 82 -10.94 -4.05 21.36
C PRO A 82 -12.43 -4.42 21.43
N VAL A 83 -13.12 -4.31 20.30
CA VAL A 83 -14.53 -4.62 20.16
C VAL A 83 -14.69 -5.86 19.27
N ASP A 84 -15.46 -6.82 19.75
CA ASP A 84 -15.76 -8.03 18.98
C ASP A 84 -16.72 -7.72 17.84
N THR A 85 -16.31 -8.07 16.62
CA THR A 85 -17.19 -7.99 15.45
C THR A 85 -17.92 -9.31 15.28
N ILE A 86 -19.24 -9.24 15.34
CA ILE A 86 -20.13 -10.41 15.38
C ILE A 86 -20.71 -10.65 13.99
N ASN A 87 -20.73 -11.91 13.58
CA ASN A 87 -21.39 -12.33 12.35
C ASN A 87 -22.91 -12.26 12.51
N PRO A 88 -23.64 -11.45 11.73
CA PRO A 88 -25.10 -11.35 11.85
C PRO A 88 -25.84 -12.63 11.40
N HIS A 89 -25.16 -13.58 10.74
CA HIS A 89 -25.79 -14.82 10.28
C HIS A 89 -25.97 -15.87 11.39
N ASP A 90 -24.97 -16.01 12.28
CA ASP A 90 -24.88 -17.09 13.26
C ASP A 90 -24.42 -16.65 14.65
N GLU A 91 -24.29 -15.33 14.86
CA GLU A 91 -23.85 -14.70 16.11
C GLU A 91 -22.42 -15.10 16.55
N SER A 92 -21.65 -15.77 15.69
CA SER A 92 -20.26 -16.11 15.98
C SER A 92 -19.35 -14.88 15.95
N VAL A 93 -18.31 -14.88 16.79
CA VAL A 93 -17.28 -13.83 16.78
C VAL A 93 -16.39 -14.03 15.55
N ILE A 94 -16.33 -13.04 14.66
CA ILE A 94 -15.44 -13.07 13.50
C ILE A 94 -14.00 -12.75 13.95
N CYS A 95 -13.83 -11.64 14.67
CA CYS A 95 -12.57 -11.24 15.31
C CYS A 95 -12.77 -10.06 16.27
N SER A 96 -11.79 -9.81 17.14
CA SER A 96 -11.73 -8.57 17.94
C SER A 96 -10.98 -7.49 17.15
N VAL A 97 -11.67 -6.38 16.86
CA VAL A 97 -11.13 -5.23 16.12
C VAL A 97 -10.62 -4.20 17.12
N GLU A 98 -9.45 -3.60 16.83
CA GLU A 98 -8.88 -2.53 17.65
C GLU A 98 -9.81 -1.30 17.69
N SER A 99 -10.11 -0.80 18.88
CA SER A 99 -10.96 0.38 19.07
C SER A 99 -10.11 1.64 19.20
N ALA A 100 -10.57 2.74 18.62
CA ALA A 100 -9.87 4.02 18.65
C ALA A 100 -10.22 4.80 19.93
N SER A 101 -9.18 5.24 20.65
CA SER A 101 -9.31 6.20 21.75
C SER A 101 -9.34 7.65 21.24
N VAL A 102 -9.63 8.61 22.12
CA VAL A 102 -9.52 10.06 21.80
C VAL A 102 -8.10 10.41 21.31
N GLU A 103 -7.07 9.79 21.89
CA GLU A 103 -5.68 10.02 21.51
C GLU A 103 -5.39 9.52 20.09
N ASP A 104 -5.97 8.39 19.70
CA ASP A 104 -5.83 7.83 18.36
C ASP A 104 -6.50 8.71 17.31
N VAL A 105 -7.66 9.28 17.65
CA VAL A 105 -8.35 10.27 16.81
C VAL A 105 -7.48 11.50 16.60
N ASP A 106 -6.89 12.05 17.67
CA ASP A 106 -5.99 13.20 17.58
C ASP A 106 -4.77 12.91 16.71
N ARG A 107 -4.19 11.71 16.83
CA ARG A 107 -3.07 11.27 15.99
C ARG A 107 -3.48 11.16 14.52
N ALA A 108 -4.65 10.59 14.23
CA ALA A 108 -5.19 10.49 12.88
C ALA A 108 -5.41 11.88 12.25
N VAL A 109 -6.01 12.81 13.00
CA VAL A 109 -6.23 14.19 12.53
C VAL A 109 -4.91 14.91 12.28
N LYS A 110 -3.93 14.79 13.18
CA LYS A 110 -2.59 15.39 12.98
C LYS A 110 -1.89 14.82 11.74
N ALA A 111 -1.99 13.51 11.51
CA ALA A 111 -1.45 12.86 10.32
C ALA A 111 -2.14 13.37 9.04
N ALA A 112 -3.47 13.47 9.04
CA ALA A 112 -4.24 14.00 7.91
C ALA A 112 -3.87 15.47 7.62
N LYS A 113 -3.77 16.32 8.65
CA LYS A 113 -3.34 17.71 8.51
C LYS A 113 -1.95 17.82 7.89
N LYS A 114 -0.99 17.03 8.37
CA LYS A 114 0.36 16.98 7.80
C LYS A 114 0.35 16.52 6.35
N ALA A 115 -0.42 15.50 6.01
CA ALA A 115 -0.54 15.00 4.64
C ALA A 115 -1.15 16.05 3.69
N TYR A 116 -2.08 16.87 4.19
CA TYR A 116 -2.71 17.94 3.44
C TYR A 116 -1.79 19.15 3.25
N GLU A 117 -1.19 19.67 4.33
CA GLU A 117 -0.41 20.92 4.31
C GLU A 117 1.03 20.73 3.80
N GLN A 118 1.67 19.61 4.15
CA GLN A 118 3.10 19.39 3.92
C GLN A 118 3.38 18.19 3.02
N GLY A 119 2.41 17.27 2.91
CA GLY A 119 2.53 16.03 2.15
C GLY A 119 2.39 16.22 0.64
N GLU A 120 2.66 15.15 -0.09
CA GLU A 120 2.62 15.13 -1.55
C GLU A 120 1.20 15.32 -2.09
N TRP A 121 0.17 14.85 -1.36
CA TRP A 121 -1.22 14.89 -1.81
C TRP A 121 -1.74 16.33 -2.08
N GLY A 122 -1.29 17.29 -1.27
CA GLY A 122 -1.60 18.70 -1.44
C GLY A 122 -0.83 19.38 -2.59
N LYS A 123 0.33 18.82 -2.98
CA LYS A 123 1.25 19.41 -3.99
C LYS A 123 1.01 18.87 -5.40
N ILE A 124 0.53 17.65 -5.54
CA ILE A 124 0.28 17.04 -6.86
C ILE A 124 -0.88 17.72 -7.59
N SER A 125 -0.82 17.70 -8.92
CA SER A 125 -1.87 18.27 -9.77
C SER A 125 -3.18 17.48 -9.65
N ALA A 126 -4.30 18.12 -9.99
CA ALA A 126 -5.62 17.46 -9.98
C ALA A 126 -5.66 16.22 -10.88
N ARG A 127 -4.94 16.23 -12.01
CA ARG A 127 -4.85 15.09 -12.94
C ARG A 127 -4.08 13.93 -12.34
N GLU A 128 -2.95 14.19 -11.70
CA GLU A 128 -2.15 13.15 -11.02
C GLU A 128 -2.94 12.56 -9.85
N ARG A 129 -3.63 13.40 -9.08
CA ARG A 129 -4.54 12.95 -8.03
C ARG A 129 -5.63 12.02 -8.57
N GLY A 130 -6.26 12.39 -9.68
CA GLY A 130 -7.21 11.52 -10.37
C GLY A 130 -6.59 10.19 -10.79
N THR A 131 -5.37 10.21 -11.30
CA THR A 131 -4.64 9.00 -11.70
C THR A 131 -4.37 8.07 -10.50
N LEU A 132 -4.05 8.62 -9.32
CA LEU A 132 -3.87 7.84 -8.09
C LEU A 132 -5.17 7.21 -7.60
N LEU A 133 -6.31 7.88 -7.76
CA LEU A 133 -7.63 7.33 -7.39
C LEU A 133 -8.13 6.24 -8.34
N PHE A 134 -7.69 6.25 -9.61
CA PHE A 134 -8.06 5.25 -10.62
C PHE A 134 -7.25 3.95 -10.55
N LYS A 135 -6.13 3.95 -9.82
CA LYS A 135 -5.21 2.82 -9.75
C LYS A 135 -5.70 1.77 -8.76
#